data_AF-A0A7W0ANX2-F1
#
_entry.id   AF-A0A7W0ANX2-F1
#
_cell.length_a   1.000
_cell.length_b   1.000
_cell.length_c   1.000
_cell.angle_alpha   90.00
_cell.angle_beta   90.00
_cell.angle_gamma   90.00
#
_symmetry.space_group_name_H-M   'P 1'
#
loop_
_entity.id
_entity.type
_entity.pdbx_description
1 polymer ?
#
loop_
_entity_poly.entity_id
_entity_poly.type
_entity_poly.pdbx_seq_one_letter_code
_entity_poly.pdbx_strand_id
1 'polypeptide(L)'
;PGSRRHSRLRREAIRFLIQAAWVRLEAGEHGIAVSARTVRRAFRARKREAFDSEREYRRFLRRRRQSERTFVFRVKIDLLQERLSGHVTAGAGDEVAQQQALDRIADDFPRKWRARTACARPYVISECSTEVARRAALAARSGQGSLTVPASRR
;
A
#
# COMPACT_ATOMS: atom_id res chain seq x y z
N PRO A 1 -6.54 -7.76 -21.78
CA PRO A 1 -5.21 -7.14 -21.55
C PRO A 1 -4.86 -6.23 -22.72
N GLY A 2 -3.99 -5.23 -22.54
CA GLY A 2 -3.55 -4.36 -23.65
C GLY A 2 -4.45 -3.16 -24.00
N SER A 3 -5.72 -3.12 -23.56
CA SER A 3 -6.59 -1.96 -23.80
C SER A 3 -6.23 -0.74 -22.93
N ARG A 4 -6.59 0.47 -23.36
CA ARG A 4 -6.43 1.71 -22.56
C ARG A 4 -7.10 1.58 -21.18
N ARG A 5 -8.31 1.01 -21.14
CA ARG A 5 -9.06 0.73 -19.90
C ARG A 5 -8.29 -0.22 -18.98
N HIS A 6 -7.78 -1.33 -19.52
CA HIS A 6 -6.97 -2.27 -18.74
C HIS A 6 -5.73 -1.60 -18.15
N SER A 7 -5.00 -0.82 -18.96
CA SER A 7 -3.80 -0.11 -18.50
C SER A 7 -4.11 0.92 -17.40
N ARG A 8 -5.24 1.61 -17.48
CA ARG A 8 -5.70 2.53 -16.43
C ARG A 8 -6.01 1.80 -15.13
N LEU A 9 -6.85 0.75 -15.19
CA LEU A 9 -7.22 -0.05 -14.03
C LEU A 9 -6.00 -0.71 -13.38
N ARG A 10 -5.05 -1.18 -14.18
CA ARG A 10 -3.78 -1.73 -13.68
C ARG A 10 -3.00 -0.68 -12.89
N ARG A 11 -2.88 0.54 -13.40
CA ARG A 11 -2.20 1.64 -12.69
C ARG A 11 -2.92 2.02 -11.39
N GLU A 12 -4.25 2.12 -11.42
CA GLU A 12 -5.06 2.39 -10.22
C GLU A 12 -4.87 1.29 -9.15
N ALA A 13 -4.85 0.02 -9.55
CA ALA A 13 -4.63 -1.10 -8.64
C ALA A 13 -3.21 -1.06 -8.02
N ILE A 14 -2.17 -0.81 -8.83
CA ILE A 14 -0.78 -0.71 -8.32
C ILE A 14 -0.66 0.45 -7.36
N ARG A 15 -1.22 1.62 -7.70
CA ARG A 15 -1.24 2.80 -6.81
C ARG A 15 -1.87 2.46 -5.46
N PHE A 16 -3.03 1.81 -5.47
CA PHE A 16 -3.69 1.37 -4.24
C PHE A 16 -2.79 0.44 -3.41
N LEU A 17 -2.15 -0.55 -4.04
CA LEU A 17 -1.28 -1.50 -3.34
C LEU A 17 -0.04 -0.81 -2.74
N ILE A 18 0.53 0.17 -3.44
CA ILE A 18 1.65 0.97 -2.94
C ILE A 18 1.20 1.79 -1.73
N GLN A 19 0.09 2.53 -1.82
CA GLN A 19 -0.44 3.31 -0.70
C GLN A 19 -0.78 2.42 0.52
N ALA A 20 -1.38 1.26 0.28
CA ALA A 20 -1.67 0.27 1.32
C ALA A 20 -0.40 -0.34 1.94
N ALA A 21 0.71 -0.44 1.19
CA ALA A 21 2.00 -0.82 1.75
C ALA A 21 2.58 0.29 2.62
N TRP A 22 2.54 1.54 2.16
CA TRP A 22 3.03 2.71 2.90
C TRP A 22 2.31 2.88 4.24
N VAL A 23 0.98 2.80 4.27
CA VAL A 23 0.20 2.87 5.51
C VAL A 23 0.63 1.78 6.51
N ARG A 24 0.83 0.55 6.04
CA ARG A 24 1.24 -0.56 6.92
C ARG A 24 2.64 -0.36 7.49
N LEU A 25 3.56 0.14 6.67
CA LEU A 25 4.94 0.39 7.07
C LEU A 25 5.01 1.58 8.03
N GLU A 26 4.32 2.68 7.73
CA GLU A 26 4.21 3.85 8.60
C GLU A 26 3.64 3.45 9.96
N ALA A 27 2.49 2.78 9.99
CA ALA A 27 1.91 2.31 11.23
C ALA A 27 2.90 1.43 12.02
N GLY A 28 3.69 0.59 11.34
CA GLY A 28 4.76 -0.19 11.97
C GLY A 28 5.85 0.66 12.59
N GLU A 29 6.32 1.73 11.91
CA GLU A 29 7.32 2.67 12.44
C GLU A 29 6.81 3.39 13.71
N HIS A 30 5.50 3.63 13.81
CA HIS A 30 4.86 4.24 15.00
C HIS A 30 4.39 3.22 16.05
N GLY A 31 4.73 1.93 15.90
CA GLY A 31 4.27 0.88 16.82
C GLY A 31 2.76 0.61 16.80
N ILE A 32 2.06 1.08 15.77
CA ILE A 32 0.61 0.95 15.60
C ILE A 32 0.29 -0.36 14.89
N ALA A 33 -0.45 -1.25 15.57
CA ALA A 33 -0.86 -2.53 15.01
C ALA A 33 -2.35 -2.82 15.25
N VAL A 34 -3.06 -3.34 14.25
CA VAL A 34 -4.45 -3.82 14.35
C VAL A 34 -4.51 -5.35 14.38
N SER A 35 -5.16 -5.92 15.40
CA SER A 35 -5.32 -7.37 15.49
C SER A 35 -6.28 -7.90 14.41
N ALA A 36 -6.07 -9.14 13.96
CA ALA A 36 -6.98 -9.79 13.01
C ALA A 36 -8.43 -9.89 13.55
N ARG A 37 -8.59 -10.05 14.87
CA ARG A 37 -9.90 -10.03 15.53
C ARG A 37 -10.60 -8.68 15.37
N THR A 38 -9.88 -7.58 15.59
CA THR A 38 -10.39 -6.22 15.42
C THR A 38 -10.82 -5.98 13.97
N VAL A 39 -9.97 -6.34 13.00
CA VAL A 39 -10.28 -6.20 11.57
C VAL A 39 -11.54 -6.98 11.19
N ARG A 40 -11.65 -8.25 11.62
CA ARG A 40 -12.84 -9.07 11.33
C ARG A 40 -14.10 -8.51 11.98
N ARG A 41 -14.01 -7.96 13.19
CA ARG A 41 -15.16 -7.33 13.87
C ARG A 41 -15.63 -6.10 13.11
N ALA A 42 -14.72 -5.19 12.75
CA ALA A 42 -15.04 -4.00 11.98
C ALA A 42 -15.63 -4.34 10.61
N PHE A 43 -15.05 -5.33 9.92
CA PHE A 43 -15.59 -5.80 8.65
C PHE A 43 -17.02 -6.33 8.78
N ARG A 44 -17.32 -7.13 9.82
CA ARG A 44 -18.68 -7.64 10.04
C ARG A 44 -19.68 -6.53 10.36
N ALA A 45 -19.26 -5.47 11.07
CA ALA A 45 -20.12 -4.31 11.32
C ALA A 45 -20.47 -3.59 10.01
N ARG A 46 -19.45 -3.17 9.25
CA ARG A 46 -19.63 -2.53 7.93
C ARG A 46 -20.41 -3.41 6.94
N LYS A 47 -20.24 -4.74 6.99
CA LYS A 47 -21.03 -5.68 6.17
C LYS A 47 -22.52 -5.64 6.52
N ARG A 48 -22.87 -5.57 7.80
CA ARG A 48 -24.28 -5.49 8.24
C ARG A 48 -24.90 -4.14 7.93
N GLU A 49 -24.11 -3.06 7.93
CA GLU A 49 -24.56 -1.73 7.52
C GLU A 49 -24.84 -1.66 6.01
N ALA A 50 -24.04 -2.38 5.20
CA ALA A 50 -24.12 -2.30 3.74
C ALA A 50 -25.07 -3.32 3.08
N PHE A 51 -25.52 -4.35 3.81
CA PHE A 51 -26.32 -5.45 3.25
C PHE A 51 -27.36 -5.96 4.23
N ASP A 52 -28.58 -6.16 3.74
CA ASP A 52 -29.70 -6.64 4.56
C ASP A 52 -29.56 -8.14 4.91
N SER A 53 -28.81 -8.90 4.11
CA SER A 53 -28.62 -10.34 4.36
C SER A 53 -27.32 -10.92 3.80
N GLU A 54 -26.90 -12.05 4.38
CA GLU A 54 -25.76 -12.83 3.90
C GLU A 54 -25.96 -13.36 2.47
N ARG A 55 -27.22 -13.62 2.08
CA ARG A 55 -27.56 -14.07 0.73
C ARG A 55 -27.27 -12.97 -0.30
N GLU A 56 -27.61 -11.73 0.02
CA GLU A 56 -27.34 -10.58 -0.83
C GLU A 56 -25.84 -10.31 -0.94
N TYR A 57 -25.13 -10.31 0.18
CA TYR A 57 -23.66 -10.16 0.19
C TYR A 57 -22.97 -11.20 -0.69
N ARG A 58 -23.33 -12.49 -0.57
CA ARG A 58 -22.77 -13.55 -1.40
C ARG A 58 -23.12 -13.37 -2.88
N ARG A 59 -24.31 -12.87 -3.21
CA ARG A 59 -24.70 -12.54 -4.59
C ARG A 59 -23.86 -11.39 -5.14
N PHE A 60 -23.61 -10.35 -4.34
CA PHE A 60 -22.75 -9.24 -4.67
C PHE A 60 -21.32 -9.70 -5.01
N LEU A 61 -20.71 -10.54 -4.16
CA LEU A 61 -19.36 -11.08 -4.40
C LEU A 61 -19.28 -11.85 -5.72
N ARG A 62 -20.25 -12.74 -5.99
CA ARG A 62 -20.30 -13.50 -7.25
C ARG A 62 -20.44 -12.61 -8.48
N ARG A 63 -21.37 -11.65 -8.46
CA ARG A 63 -21.58 -10.73 -9.58
C ARG A 63 -20.35 -9.87 -9.86
N ARG A 64 -19.67 -9.41 -8.82
CA ARG A 64 -18.45 -8.59 -8.94
C ARG A 64 -17.18 -9.41 -9.18
N ARG A 65 -17.25 -10.74 -9.07
CA ARG A 65 -16.11 -11.66 -9.08
C ARG A 65 -15.02 -11.23 -8.09
N GLN A 66 -15.44 -10.82 -6.89
CA GLN A 66 -14.57 -10.31 -5.83
C GLN A 66 -14.50 -11.30 -4.67
N SER A 67 -13.39 -11.28 -3.95
CA SER A 67 -13.20 -12.05 -2.73
C SER A 67 -13.53 -11.21 -1.49
N GLU A 68 -14.08 -11.83 -0.45
CA GLU A 68 -14.23 -11.18 0.87
C GLU A 68 -12.88 -10.66 1.39
N ARG A 69 -11.79 -11.40 1.12
CA ARG A 69 -10.43 -11.04 1.52
C ARG A 69 -10.02 -9.65 1.03
N THR A 70 -10.45 -9.23 -0.17
CA THR A 70 -10.19 -7.88 -0.69
C THR A 70 -10.83 -6.80 0.19
N PHE A 71 -12.06 -7.02 0.66
CA PHE A 71 -12.76 -6.06 1.51
C PHE A 71 -12.20 -6.07 2.93
N VAL A 72 -11.91 -7.24 3.48
CA VAL A 72 -11.23 -7.37 4.78
C VAL A 72 -9.87 -6.66 4.77
N PHE A 73 -9.11 -6.77 3.68
CA PHE A 73 -7.85 -6.07 3.52
C PHE A 73 -8.05 -4.55 3.54
N ARG A 74 -9.05 -4.02 2.82
CA ARG A 74 -9.37 -2.58 2.84
C ARG A 74 -9.73 -2.09 4.24
N VAL A 75 -10.59 -2.83 4.96
CA VAL A 75 -10.92 -2.51 6.36
C VAL A 75 -9.66 -2.44 7.23
N LYS A 76 -8.68 -3.34 7.01
CA LYS A 76 -7.40 -3.27 7.75
C LYS A 76 -6.66 -1.98 7.46
N ILE A 77 -6.58 -1.55 6.21
CA ILE A 77 -5.89 -0.31 5.82
C ILE A 77 -6.59 0.90 6.43
N ASP A 78 -7.93 0.98 6.35
CA ASP A 78 -8.70 2.08 6.94
C ASP A 78 -8.45 2.20 8.45
N LEU A 79 -8.52 1.07 9.18
CA LEU A 79 -8.27 1.05 10.63
C LEU A 79 -6.85 1.48 11.01
N LEU A 80 -5.86 1.22 10.14
CA LEU A 80 -4.49 1.67 10.37
C LEU A 80 -4.37 3.18 10.12
N GLN A 81 -5.04 3.70 9.09
CA GLN A 81 -5.07 5.15 8.81
C GLN A 81 -5.76 5.91 9.95
N GLU A 82 -6.93 5.45 10.40
CA GLU A 82 -7.66 6.02 11.53
C GLU A 82 -6.78 6.10 12.79
N ARG A 83 -6.05 5.02 13.09
CA ARG A 83 -5.14 4.97 14.24
C ARG A 83 -3.90 5.83 14.08
N LEU A 84 -3.37 5.92 12.87
CA LEU A 84 -2.23 6.78 12.59
C LEU A 84 -2.64 8.25 12.76
N SER A 85 -3.77 8.65 12.19
CA SER A 85 -4.33 10.00 12.38
C SER A 85 -4.52 10.31 13.87
N GLY A 86 -5.14 9.40 14.63
CA GLY A 86 -5.31 9.60 16.08
C GLY A 86 -3.99 9.62 16.87
N HIS A 87 -2.97 8.88 16.41
CA HIS A 87 -1.65 8.89 17.05
C HIS A 87 -0.92 10.20 16.82
N VAL A 88 -0.92 10.72 15.59
CA VAL A 88 -0.17 11.94 15.25
C VAL A 88 -0.84 13.21 15.75
N THR A 89 -2.14 13.17 16.02
CA THR A 89 -2.87 14.27 16.66
C THR A 89 -2.96 14.13 18.19
N ALA A 90 -2.43 13.04 18.76
CA ALA A 90 -2.44 12.85 20.20
C ALA A 90 -1.63 13.97 20.89
N GLY A 91 -2.25 14.67 21.83
CA GLY A 91 -1.63 15.78 22.56
C GLY A 91 -1.71 17.14 21.86
N ALA A 92 -2.37 17.25 20.70
CA ALA A 92 -2.72 18.54 20.14
C ALA A 92 -3.77 19.24 21.04
N GLY A 93 -3.48 20.49 21.43
CA GLY A 93 -4.29 21.24 22.39
C GLY A 93 -5.61 21.78 21.83
N ASP A 94 -5.71 21.93 20.51
CA ASP A 94 -6.88 22.44 19.80
C ASP A 94 -6.95 21.89 18.36
N GLU A 95 -8.02 22.23 17.64
CA GLU A 95 -8.25 21.79 16.25
C GLU A 95 -7.18 22.30 15.28
N VAL A 96 -6.63 23.50 15.51
CA VAL A 96 -5.59 24.07 14.65
C VAL A 96 -4.30 23.26 14.78
N ALA A 97 -3.90 22.91 16.00
CA ALA A 97 -2.76 22.05 16.26
C ALA A 97 -2.95 20.64 15.68
N GLN A 98 -4.18 20.08 15.74
CA GLN A 98 -4.49 18.80 15.10
C GLN A 98 -4.32 18.87 13.59
N GLN A 99 -4.87 19.91 12.94
CA GLN A 99 -4.75 20.08 11.50
C GLN A 99 -3.27 20.23 11.08
N GLN A 100 -2.49 21.04 11.80
CA GLN A 100 -1.06 21.18 11.55
C GLN A 100 -0.30 19.85 11.68
N ALA A 101 -0.65 19.02 12.67
CA ALA A 101 -0.04 17.69 12.82
C ALA A 101 -0.38 16.77 11.63
N LEU A 102 -1.63 16.80 11.16
CA LEU A 102 -2.06 16.05 9.98
C LEU A 102 -1.36 16.54 8.71
N ASP A 103 -1.23 17.86 8.53
CA ASP A 103 -0.59 18.47 7.36
C ASP A 103 0.89 18.08 7.27
N ARG A 104 1.63 18.13 8.39
CA ARG A 104 3.03 17.68 8.45
C ARG A 104 3.16 16.23 7.98
N ILE A 105 2.29 15.35 8.47
CA ILE A 105 2.26 13.95 8.04
C ILE A 105 1.88 13.83 6.57
N ALA A 106 0.86 14.56 6.09
CA ALA A 106 0.42 14.52 4.70
C ALA A 106 1.52 14.93 3.72
N ASP A 107 2.42 15.83 4.15
CA ASP A 107 3.58 16.27 3.39
C ASP A 107 4.75 15.27 3.43
N ASP A 108 5.14 14.81 4.63
CA ASP A 108 6.29 13.93 4.81
C ASP A 108 6.04 12.50 4.34
N PHE A 109 4.83 11.97 4.59
CA PHE A 109 4.48 10.58 4.35
C PHE A 109 4.68 10.17 2.87
N PRO A 110 4.13 10.88 1.86
CA PRO A 110 4.33 10.51 0.47
C PRO A 110 5.78 10.67 0.03
N ARG A 111 6.50 11.70 0.51
CA ARG A 111 7.91 11.92 0.17
C ARG A 111 8.79 10.76 0.67
N LYS A 112 8.67 10.45 1.95
CA LYS A 112 9.43 9.41 2.65
C LYS A 112 9.26 8.06 1.95
N TRP A 113 8.02 7.64 1.72
CA TRP A 113 7.76 6.32 1.17
C TRP A 113 7.98 6.22 -0.33
N ARG A 114 7.71 7.29 -1.11
CA ARG A 114 8.06 7.32 -2.53
C ARG A 114 9.55 7.11 -2.74
N ALA A 115 10.40 7.78 -1.95
CA ALA A 115 11.85 7.63 -2.04
C ALA A 115 12.33 6.19 -1.81
N ARG A 116 11.58 5.40 -1.03
CA ARG A 116 11.91 4.01 -0.65
C ARG A 116 11.21 2.94 -1.50
N THR A 117 10.35 3.32 -2.44
CA THR A 117 9.51 2.36 -3.18
C THR A 117 10.16 1.97 -4.50
N ALA A 118 10.61 0.72 -4.60
CA ALA A 118 11.02 0.13 -5.87
C ALA A 118 9.82 -0.54 -6.56
N CYS A 119 9.71 -0.40 -7.89
CA CYS A 119 8.70 -1.08 -8.68
C CYS A 119 9.35 -1.97 -9.73
N ALA A 120 8.88 -3.21 -9.84
CA ALA A 120 9.29 -4.10 -10.92
C ALA A 120 8.73 -3.61 -12.27
N ARG A 121 9.48 -3.78 -13.36
CA ARG A 121 8.93 -3.62 -14.72
C ARG A 121 7.91 -4.75 -14.98
N PRO A 122 6.76 -4.50 -15.65
CA PRO A 122 6.31 -3.26 -16.28
C PRO A 122 5.39 -2.39 -15.39
N TYR A 123 5.48 -2.53 -14.06
CA TYR A 123 4.56 -1.92 -13.09
C TYR A 123 5.01 -0.54 -12.58
N VAL A 124 5.98 0.08 -13.24
CA VAL A 124 6.46 1.42 -12.88
C VAL A 124 5.35 2.46 -13.08
N ILE A 125 5.05 3.20 -12.02
CA ILE A 125 4.10 4.33 -11.98
C ILE A 125 4.73 5.52 -11.25
N SER A 126 4.01 6.64 -11.14
CA SER A 126 4.48 7.86 -10.48
C SER A 126 5.05 7.60 -9.09
N GLU A 127 4.39 6.78 -8.29
CA GLU A 127 4.68 6.50 -6.88
C GLU A 127 5.99 5.70 -6.67
N CYS A 128 6.65 5.27 -7.75
CA CYS A 128 7.91 4.56 -7.68
C CYS A 128 9.09 5.55 -7.58
N SER A 129 10.10 5.19 -6.79
CA SER A 129 11.36 5.92 -6.67
C SER A 129 12.18 5.79 -7.95
N THR A 130 12.48 6.91 -8.59
CA THR A 130 13.47 6.96 -9.67
C THR A 130 14.87 6.68 -9.13
N GLU A 131 15.18 7.12 -7.91
CA GLU A 131 16.49 6.90 -7.29
C GLU A 131 16.72 5.43 -6.93
N VAL A 132 15.73 4.73 -6.36
CA VAL A 132 15.88 3.28 -6.09
C VAL A 132 16.00 2.50 -7.41
N ALA A 133 15.25 2.89 -8.45
CA ALA A 133 15.41 2.30 -9.77
C ALA A 133 16.80 2.57 -10.36
N ARG A 134 17.35 3.79 -10.18
CA ARG A 134 18.70 4.17 -10.61
C ARG A 134 19.77 3.38 -9.87
N ARG A 135 19.68 3.28 -8.54
CA ARG A 135 20.60 2.49 -7.71
C ARG A 135 20.59 1.01 -8.09
N ALA A 136 19.41 0.44 -8.29
CA ALA A 136 19.27 -0.95 -8.75
C ALA A 136 19.91 -1.16 -10.14
N ALA A 137 19.72 -0.20 -11.07
CA ALA A 137 20.35 -0.26 -12.39
C ALA A 137 21.89 -0.10 -12.33
N LEU A 138 22.41 0.78 -11.46
CA LEU A 138 23.84 0.97 -11.24
C LEU A 138 24.48 -0.29 -10.63
N ALA A 139 23.82 -0.90 -9.63
CA ALA A 139 24.27 -2.15 -9.04
C ALA A 139 24.30 -3.29 -10.08
N ALA A 140 23.27 -3.41 -10.92
CA ALA A 140 23.22 -4.41 -11.98
C ALA A 140 24.33 -4.24 -13.04
N ARG A 141 24.72 -2.99 -13.35
CA ARG A 141 25.83 -2.69 -14.27
C ARG A 141 27.20 -2.97 -13.66
N SER A 142 27.35 -2.67 -12.36
CA SER A 142 28.61 -2.88 -11.63
C SER A 142 28.90 -4.37 -11.40
N GLY A 143 27.86 -5.22 -11.41
CA GLY A 143 27.99 -6.67 -11.35
C GLY A 143 28.26 -7.38 -12.69
N GLN A 144 28.45 -6.65 -13.79
CA GLN A 144 28.77 -7.21 -15.12
C GLN A 144 30.25 -7.02 -15.52
N GLY A 145 31.14 -6.86 -14.54
CA GLY A 145 32.59 -6.87 -14.74
C GLY A 145 33.21 -8.20 -14.27
N SER A 146 33.67 -9.01 -15.22
CA SER A 146 34.55 -10.18 -15.05
C SER A 146 33.93 -11.49 -14.52
N LEU A 147 33.40 -12.29 -15.44
CA LEU A 147 33.57 -13.75 -15.40
C LEU A 147 34.24 -14.18 -16.72
N THR A 148 35.53 -13.89 -16.86
CA THR A 148 36.39 -14.68 -17.74
C THR A 148 36.66 -16.01 -17.04
N VAL A 149 35.96 -17.06 -17.46
CA VAL A 149 36.31 -18.44 -17.12
C VAL A 149 37.62 -18.76 -17.85
N PRO A 150 38.74 -19.04 -17.16
CA PRO A 150 39.93 -19.50 -17.86
C PRO A 150 39.69 -20.92 -18.34
N ALA A 151 39.91 -21.15 -19.64
CA ALA A 151 39.90 -22.47 -20.23
C ALA A 151 41.04 -23.32 -19.63
N SER A 152 40.70 -24.41 -18.92
CA SER A 152 41.69 -25.42 -18.54
C SER A 152 42.13 -26.19 -19.78
N ARG A 153 43.42 -26.14 -20.11
CA ARG A 153 44.05 -27.00 -21.12
C ARG A 153 43.93 -28.47 -20.68
N ARG A 154 43.72 -29.33 -21.69
CA ARG A 154 43.70 -30.79 -21.58
C ARG A 154 45.08 -31.34 -21.26
#